data_AF-A0A4Q5T823-F1
#
_entry.id   AF-A0A4Q5T823-F1
#
_cell.length_a   1.000
_cell.length_b   1.000
_cell.length_c   1.000
_cell.angle_alpha   90.00
_cell.angle_beta   90.00
_cell.angle_gamma   90.00
#
_symmetry.space_group_name_H-M   'P 1'
#
loop_
_entity.id
_entity.type
_entity.pdbx_description
1 polymer ?
#
loop_
_entity_poly.entity_id
_entity_poly.type
_entity_poly.pdbx_seq_one_letter_code
_entity_poly.pdbx_strand_id
1 'polypeptide(L)'
;MYHAMMGENIDGKTAADWGLVNEALPLDALKDRVTEVAKVLLGKNPVALKATKDAVRRVGVMTYDEAEDYLIRAQEAANSYDNEGRKEGIRQFIDEKSYKPGLGAYDKDRVKA
;
A
#
# COMPACT_ATOMS: atom_id res chain seq x y z
N MET A 1 9.44 17.89 -18.02
CA MET A 1 10.73 18.27 -18.64
C MET A 1 11.36 19.50 -18.01
N TYR A 2 10.63 20.62 -17.80
CA TYR A 2 11.17 21.88 -17.26
C TYR A 2 12.11 21.73 -16.04
N HIS A 3 11.59 21.26 -14.90
CA HIS A 3 12.37 21.18 -13.65
C HIS A 3 13.60 20.28 -13.77
N ALA A 4 13.49 19.18 -14.54
CA ALA A 4 14.60 18.26 -14.79
C ALA A 4 15.74 18.87 -15.62
N MET A 5 15.47 19.95 -16.37
CA MET A 5 16.46 20.66 -17.19
C MET A 5 17.04 21.88 -16.48
N MET A 6 16.24 22.55 -15.65
CA MET A 6 16.60 23.82 -15.00
C MET A 6 17.25 23.63 -13.63
N GLY A 7 16.92 22.55 -12.91
CA GLY A 7 17.59 22.18 -11.66
C GLY A 7 17.43 23.19 -10.53
N GLU A 8 16.38 24.00 -10.56
CA GLU A 8 16.10 24.98 -9.51
C GLU A 8 15.78 24.30 -8.17
N ASN A 9 16.12 24.95 -7.06
CA ASN A 9 15.72 24.47 -5.75
C ASN A 9 14.21 24.69 -5.53
N ILE A 10 13.56 23.71 -4.90
CA ILE A 10 12.16 23.81 -4.48
C ILE A 10 12.04 23.55 -2.98
N ASP A 11 11.00 24.12 -2.37
CA ASP A 11 10.65 23.83 -0.98
C ASP A 11 9.70 22.63 -0.87
N GLY A 12 9.39 22.21 0.37
CA GLY A 12 8.52 21.07 0.61
C GLY A 12 7.11 21.26 0.07
N LYS A 13 6.56 22.48 0.16
CA LYS A 13 5.19 22.78 -0.31
C LYS A 13 5.11 22.64 -1.83
N THR A 14 6.06 23.24 -2.56
CA THR A 14 6.17 23.11 -4.01
C THR A 14 6.35 21.64 -4.43
N ALA A 15 7.18 20.88 -3.70
CA ALA A 15 7.35 19.45 -3.96
C ALA A 15 6.06 18.63 -3.78
N ALA A 16 5.23 18.97 -2.79
CA ALA A 16 3.94 18.33 -2.58
C ALA A 16 2.93 18.71 -3.68
N ASP A 17 2.87 20.00 -4.04
CA ASP A 17 2.00 20.51 -5.11
C ASP A 17 2.32 19.88 -6.47
N TRP A 18 3.60 19.58 -6.73
CA TRP A 18 4.06 18.91 -7.95
C TRP A 18 3.94 17.38 -7.90
N GLY A 19 3.57 16.80 -6.75
CA GLY A 19 3.45 15.36 -6.56
C GLY A 19 4.77 14.59 -6.45
N LEU A 20 5.87 15.28 -6.14
CA LEU A 20 7.18 14.64 -5.88
C LEU A 20 7.23 13.98 -4.49
N VAL A 21 6.48 14.55 -3.54
CA VAL A 21 6.22 13.99 -2.21
C VAL A 21 4.72 13.97 -1.95
N ASN A 22 4.27 13.16 -1.00
CA ASN A 22 2.84 13.06 -0.68
C ASN A 22 2.32 14.22 0.18
N GLU A 23 3.12 14.70 1.13
CA GLU A 23 2.72 15.69 2.14
C GLU A 23 3.92 16.59 2.50
N ALA A 24 3.64 17.85 2.85
CA ALA A 24 4.63 18.79 3.38
C ALA A 24 4.12 19.39 4.71
N LEU A 25 4.93 19.30 5.77
CA LEU A 25 4.52 19.60 7.14
C LEU A 25 5.55 20.48 7.86
N PRO A 26 5.15 21.19 8.94
CA PRO A 26 6.09 21.77 9.90
C PRO A 26 7.09 20.71 10.43
N LEU A 27 8.33 21.13 10.67
CA LEU A 27 9.42 20.23 11.03
C LEU A 27 9.17 19.44 12.31
N ASP A 28 8.55 20.07 13.31
CA ASP A 28 8.18 19.47 14.59
C ASP A 28 7.08 18.40 14.46
N ALA A 29 6.23 18.48 13.44
CA ALA A 29 5.18 17.50 13.16
C ALA A 29 5.63 16.31 12.27
N LEU A 30 6.74 16.45 11.53
CA LEU A 30 7.16 15.50 10.51
C LEU A 30 7.37 14.08 11.06
N LYS A 31 8.09 13.96 12.18
CA LYS A 31 8.44 12.66 12.78
C LYS A 31 7.19 11.89 13.22
N ASP A 32 6.24 12.60 13.81
CA ASP A 32 5.00 12.00 14.31
C ASP A 32 4.14 11.51 13.16
N ARG A 33 4.02 12.31 12.08
CA ARG A 33 3.30 11.89 10.88
C ARG A 33 3.93 10.67 10.22
N VAL A 34 5.25 10.66 10.01
CA VAL A 34 5.96 9.51 9.43
C VAL A 34 5.73 8.26 10.29
N THR A 35 5.78 8.41 11.61
CA THR A 35 5.52 7.32 12.56
C THR A 35 4.10 6.78 12.44
N GLU A 36 3.11 7.65 12.30
CA GLU A 36 1.71 7.27 12.09
C GLU A 36 1.54 6.44 10.81
N VAL A 37 2.08 6.92 9.68
CA VAL A 37 2.04 6.21 8.39
C VAL A 37 2.72 4.83 8.51
N ALA A 38 3.89 4.77 9.15
CA ALA A 38 4.60 3.51 9.35
C ALA A 38 3.80 2.52 10.19
N LYS A 39 3.15 2.97 11.27
CA LYS A 39 2.28 2.12 12.11
C LYS A 39 1.09 1.57 11.32
N VAL A 40 0.47 2.38 10.46
CA VAL A 40 -0.62 1.93 9.57
C VAL A 40 -0.14 0.83 8.61
N LEU A 41 1.05 0.97 8.03
CA LEU A 41 1.62 -0.04 7.15
C LEU A 41 2.00 -1.32 7.91
N LEU A 42 2.59 -1.20 9.10
CA LEU A 42 2.95 -2.33 9.97
C LEU A 42 1.72 -3.16 10.40
N GLY A 43 0.56 -2.53 10.54
CA GLY A 43 -0.70 -3.22 10.84
C GLY A 43 -1.24 -4.10 9.70
N LYS A 44 -0.73 -3.96 8.47
CA LYS A 44 -1.23 -4.70 7.30
C LYS A 44 -0.45 -5.99 7.05
N ASN A 45 -1.04 -6.88 6.27
CA ASN A 45 -0.38 -8.10 5.80
C ASN A 45 0.79 -7.73 4.85
N PRO A 46 2.03 -8.15 5.14
CA PRO A 46 3.20 -7.78 4.34
C PRO A 46 3.18 -8.39 2.93
N VAL A 47 2.63 -9.60 2.75
CA VAL A 47 2.49 -10.25 1.44
C VAL A 47 1.49 -9.47 0.59
N ALA A 48 0.34 -9.12 1.15
CA ALA A 48 -0.67 -8.32 0.45
C ALA A 48 -0.15 -6.92 0.08
N LEU A 49 0.60 -6.27 0.99
CA LEU A 49 1.22 -4.97 0.72
C LEU A 49 2.23 -5.04 -0.43
N LYS A 50 3.12 -6.05 -0.41
CA LYS A 50 4.10 -6.25 -1.47
C LYS A 50 3.40 -6.51 -2.81
N ALA A 51 2.44 -7.44 -2.84
CA ALA A 51 1.70 -7.79 -4.05
C ALA A 51 0.99 -6.57 -4.65
N THR A 52 0.35 -5.75 -3.82
CA THR A 52 -0.32 -4.50 -4.26
C THR A 52 0.69 -3.51 -4.88
N LYS A 53 1.83 -3.31 -4.21
CA LYS A 53 2.88 -2.41 -4.68
C LYS A 53 3.47 -2.85 -6.02
N ASP A 54 3.72 -4.15 -6.17
CA ASP A 54 4.25 -4.72 -7.40
C ASP A 54 3.22 -4.62 -8.55
N ALA A 55 1.96 -4.94 -8.24
CA ALA A 55 0.84 -4.82 -9.17
C ALA A 55 0.73 -3.41 -9.77
N VAL A 56 0.55 -2.39 -8.92
CA VAL A 56 0.38 -1.00 -9.37
C VAL A 56 1.55 -0.51 -10.21
N ARG A 57 2.78 -0.90 -9.86
CA ARG A 57 3.99 -0.49 -10.60
C ARG A 57 4.12 -1.17 -11.95
N ARG A 58 3.60 -2.38 -12.10
CA ARG A 58 3.78 -3.17 -13.32
C ARG A 58 2.70 -2.91 -14.35
N VAL A 59 1.44 -2.81 -13.91
CA VAL A 59 0.30 -2.68 -14.83
C VAL A 59 0.16 -1.30 -15.46
N GLY A 60 0.80 -0.26 -14.90
CA GLY A 60 0.65 1.12 -15.38
C GLY A 60 1.10 1.38 -16.83
N VAL A 61 1.79 0.43 -17.46
CA VAL A 61 2.25 0.51 -18.86
C VAL A 61 1.70 -0.64 -19.73
N MET A 62 0.81 -1.46 -19.19
CA MET A 62 0.22 -2.62 -19.86
C MET A 62 -1.12 -2.26 -20.49
N THR A 63 -1.53 -3.01 -21.50
CA THR A 63 -2.94 -3.02 -21.93
C THR A 63 -3.82 -3.65 -20.83
N TYR A 64 -5.13 -3.45 -20.92
CA TYR A 64 -6.07 -4.02 -19.96
C TYR A 64 -5.95 -5.56 -19.89
N ASP A 65 -5.98 -6.24 -21.05
CA ASP A 65 -5.96 -7.70 -21.12
C ASP A 65 -4.65 -8.28 -20.55
N GLU A 66 -3.51 -7.64 -20.86
CA GLU A 66 -2.20 -8.03 -20.28
C GLU A 66 -2.14 -7.78 -18.77
N ALA A 67 -2.71 -6.65 -18.33
CA ALA A 67 -2.77 -6.32 -16.91
C ALA A 67 -3.65 -7.32 -16.16
N GLU A 68 -4.80 -7.72 -16.70
CA GLU A 68 -5.69 -8.72 -16.12
C GLU A 68 -4.98 -10.06 -15.95
N ASP A 69 -4.37 -10.58 -17.01
CA ASP A 69 -3.61 -11.84 -16.99
C ASP A 69 -2.43 -11.79 -15.99
N TYR A 70 -1.74 -10.66 -15.90
CA TYR A 70 -0.70 -10.44 -14.90
C TYR A 70 -1.26 -10.42 -13.46
N LEU A 71 -2.36 -9.71 -13.23
CA LEU A 71 -2.96 -9.55 -11.91
C LEU A 71 -3.52 -10.86 -11.35
N ILE A 72 -4.08 -11.72 -12.20
CA ILE A 72 -4.54 -13.05 -11.80
C ILE A 72 -3.36 -13.86 -11.26
N ARG A 73 -2.24 -13.95 -12.00
CA ARG A 73 -1.06 -14.68 -11.56
C ARG A 73 -0.42 -14.06 -10.32
N ALA A 74 -0.39 -12.74 -10.23
CA ALA A 74 0.11 -12.05 -9.04
C ALA A 74 -0.73 -12.35 -7.79
N GLN A 75 -2.06 -12.44 -7.94
CA GLN A 75 -2.97 -12.83 -6.85
C GLN A 75 -2.74 -14.28 -6.43
N GLU A 76 -2.63 -15.21 -7.38
CA GLU A 76 -2.34 -16.62 -7.11
C GLU A 76 -1.01 -16.79 -6.37
N ALA A 77 0.04 -16.10 -6.82
CA ALA A 77 1.33 -16.10 -6.15
C ALA A 77 1.22 -15.54 -4.72
N ALA A 78 0.49 -14.44 -4.52
CA ALA A 78 0.27 -13.87 -3.18
C ALA A 78 -0.44 -14.87 -2.24
N ASN A 79 -1.46 -15.58 -2.71
CA ASN A 79 -2.14 -16.63 -1.94
C ASN A 79 -1.19 -17.82 -1.65
N SER A 80 -0.24 -18.12 -2.54
CA SER A 80 0.75 -19.18 -2.31
C SER A 80 1.80 -18.79 -1.27
N TYR A 81 2.20 -17.52 -1.20
CA TYR A 81 3.15 -17.03 -0.18
C TYR A 81 2.50 -16.85 1.19
N ASP A 82 1.18 -16.66 1.23
CA ASP A 82 0.40 -16.62 2.46
C ASP A 82 -1.00 -17.24 2.24
N ASN A 83 -1.11 -18.52 2.59
CA ASN A 83 -2.33 -19.31 2.42
C ASN A 83 -3.39 -19.01 3.50
N GLU A 84 -3.00 -18.40 4.62
CA GLU A 84 -3.90 -18.22 5.77
C GLU A 84 -4.37 -16.78 5.93
N GLY A 85 -3.56 -15.78 5.60
CA GLY A 85 -3.91 -14.38 5.81
C GLY A 85 -5.19 -13.95 5.11
N ARG A 86 -5.45 -14.44 3.89
CA ARG A 86 -6.72 -14.18 3.19
C ARG A 86 -7.91 -14.81 3.90
N LYS A 87 -7.78 -16.06 4.35
CA LYS A 87 -8.86 -16.79 5.05
C LYS A 87 -9.18 -16.12 6.38
N GLU A 88 -8.16 -15.74 7.13
CA GLU A 88 -8.30 -15.06 8.40
C GLU A 88 -8.93 -13.67 8.25
N GLY A 89 -8.49 -12.89 7.26
CA GLY A 89 -9.13 -11.61 6.93
C GLY A 89 -10.60 -11.77 6.58
N ILE A 90 -10.96 -12.78 5.78
CA ILE A 90 -12.37 -13.05 5.44
C ILE A 90 -13.18 -13.47 6.68
N ARG A 91 -12.65 -14.35 7.54
CA ARG A 91 -13.32 -14.75 8.79
C ARG A 91 -13.60 -13.56 9.70
N GLN A 92 -12.57 -12.75 9.96
CA GLN A 92 -12.70 -11.57 10.82
C GLN A 92 -13.67 -10.53 10.25
N PHE A 93 -13.76 -10.42 8.93
CA PHE A 93 -14.69 -9.49 8.28
C PHE A 93 -16.14 -10.00 8.23
N ILE A 94 -16.35 -11.22 7.70
CA ILE A 94 -17.68 -11.76 7.40
C ILE A 94 -18.31 -12.38 8.65
N ASP A 95 -17.57 -13.24 9.33
CA ASP A 95 -18.12 -14.05 10.43
C ASP A 95 -18.10 -13.27 11.74
N GLU A 96 -16.95 -12.68 12.09
CA GLU A 96 -16.77 -11.98 13.36
C GLU A 96 -17.19 -10.50 13.30
N LYS A 97 -17.17 -9.91 12.09
CA LYS A 97 -17.40 -8.48 11.87
C LYS A 97 -16.53 -7.58 12.76
N SER A 98 -15.34 -8.07 13.11
CA SER A 98 -14.41 -7.42 14.04
C SER A 98 -13.64 -6.27 13.41
N TYR A 99 -13.57 -6.23 12.07
CA TYR A 99 -13.06 -5.09 11.31
C TYR A 99 -13.83 -4.91 10.00
N LYS A 100 -13.63 -3.76 9.34
CA LYS A 100 -14.15 -3.46 8.00
C LYS A 100 -12.98 -3.16 7.06
N PRO A 101 -12.82 -3.91 5.96
CA PRO A 101 -11.85 -3.56 4.91
C PRO A 101 -12.03 -2.11 4.46
N GLY A 102 -10.93 -1.38 4.34
CA GLY A 102 -10.93 0.06 4.00
C GLY A 102 -11.00 0.99 5.22
N LEU A 103 -11.58 0.55 6.35
CA LEU A 103 -11.61 1.32 7.61
C LEU A 103 -10.63 0.79 8.67
N GLY A 104 -10.10 -0.41 8.48
CA GLY A 104 -9.12 -1.04 9.36
C GLY A 104 -8.38 -2.19 8.70
N ALA A 105 -7.57 -2.90 9.48
CA ALA A 105 -6.91 -4.14 9.10
C ALA A 105 -7.40 -5.28 10.00
N TYR A 106 -7.37 -6.51 9.50
CA TYR A 106 -7.58 -7.69 10.32
C TYR A 106 -6.39 -7.87 11.28
N ASP A 107 -6.63 -8.52 12.41
CA ASP A 107 -5.59 -8.86 13.36
C ASP A 107 -4.78 -10.06 12.86
N LYS A 108 -3.51 -9.80 12.53
CA LYS A 108 -2.59 -10.80 11.96
C LYS A 108 -2.13 -11.83 12.98
N ASP A 109 -2.16 -11.51 14.27
CA ASP A 109 -1.69 -12.40 15.33
C ASP A 109 -2.73 -13.49 15.64
N ARG A 110 -3.94 -13.36 15.07
CA ARG A 110 -5.05 -14.32 15.19
C ARG A 110 -5.12 -15.33 14.05
N VAL A 111 -4.14 -15.33 13.15
CA VAL A 111 -3.94 -16.41 12.17
C VAL A 111 -3.63 -17.68 12.96
N LYS A 112 -4.63 -18.57 13.07
CA LYS A 112 -4.46 -19.86 13.73
C LYS A 112 -3.54 -20.72 12.87
N ALA A 113 -2.54 -21.33 13.50
CA ALA A 113 -1.67 -22.33 12.87
C ALA A 113 -2.46 -23.56 12.42
#